data_AF-A0A913YNJ7-F1
#
_entry.id   AF-A0A913YNJ7-F1
#
_cell.length_a   1.000
_cell.length_b   1.000
_cell.length_c   1.000
_cell.angle_alpha   90.00
_cell.angle_beta   90.00
_cell.angle_gamma   90.00
#
_symmetry.space_group_name_H-M   'P 1'
#
loop_
_entity.id
_entity.type
_entity.pdbx_description
1 polymer ?
#
loop_
_entity_poly.entity_id
_entity_poly.type
_entity_poly.pdbx_seq_one_letter_code
_entity_poly.pdbx_strand_id
1 'polypeptide(L)'
;MYKVQREDCCTQLCLKKMDLIEMCIVRKNLRGRNNLQLRQYVLDFLWEHARPNDSRNLENMAFFLSGFKLCCTAFKKVIGITENSFDTTTKDFTNGVRELTKTRTRRLSEKRLLTENWMEHYFKVVGDKMPNAGTIHLPSYLDKRAIYKTMSDEMKDKGQQPTHYSVFCKLFHTVFPHVKFPKVL
;
A
#
# COMPACT_ATOMS: atom_id res chain seq x y z
N MET A 1 -6.50 30.43 -9.18
CA MET A 1 -6.62 30.03 -10.59
C MET A 1 -5.69 28.83 -10.83
N TYR A 2 -6.22 27.64 -11.07
CA TYR A 2 -5.41 26.43 -11.17
C TYR A 2 -4.95 26.26 -12.62
N LYS A 3 -3.65 26.42 -12.87
CA LYS A 3 -3.09 26.34 -14.22
C LYS A 3 -2.74 24.89 -14.53
N VAL A 4 -3.53 24.23 -15.38
CA VAL A 4 -3.02 23.12 -16.17
C VAL A 4 -2.14 23.77 -17.25
N GLN A 5 -0.84 23.48 -17.24
CA GLN A 5 0.05 24.02 -18.26
C GLN A 5 -0.31 23.37 -19.60
N ARG A 6 -0.75 24.19 -20.56
CA ARG A 6 -1.11 23.80 -21.93
C ARG A 6 0.15 23.56 -22.77
N GLU A 7 1.01 22.69 -22.27
CA GLU A 7 2.18 22.22 -23.00
C GLU A 7 1.78 21.33 -24.17
N ASP A 8 2.75 21.06 -25.02
CA ASP A 8 2.59 20.09 -26.10
C ASP A 8 2.40 18.68 -25.50
N CYS A 9 1.46 17.93 -26.06
CA CYS A 9 1.03 16.62 -25.56
C CYS A 9 1.10 15.52 -26.62
N CYS A 10 0.89 15.89 -27.87
CA CYS A 10 1.04 15.07 -29.07
C CYS A 10 1.14 16.01 -30.28
N THR A 11 1.45 15.48 -31.45
CA THR A 11 1.49 16.22 -32.73
C THR A 11 0.18 16.95 -33.04
N GLN A 12 -0.96 16.43 -32.58
CA GLN A 12 -2.30 17.00 -32.78
C GLN A 12 -2.69 18.06 -31.72
N LEU A 13 -1.82 18.33 -30.74
CA LEU A 13 -2.01 19.30 -29.67
C LEU A 13 -3.39 19.19 -28.98
N CYS A 14 -3.89 17.97 -28.80
CA CYS A 14 -5.26 17.72 -28.33
C CYS A 14 -5.60 18.41 -26.99
N LEU A 15 -4.63 18.55 -26.09
CA LEU A 15 -4.80 19.26 -24.82
C LEU A 15 -5.13 20.74 -25.00
N LYS A 16 -4.61 21.40 -26.04
CA LYS A 16 -4.92 22.81 -26.35
C LYS A 16 -6.35 22.98 -26.87
N LYS A 17 -6.95 21.92 -27.44
CA LYS A 17 -8.33 21.90 -27.95
C LYS A 17 -9.37 21.76 -26.83
N MET A 18 -8.98 21.26 -25.66
CA MET A 18 -9.87 21.20 -24.50
C MET A 18 -9.97 22.55 -23.81
N ASP A 19 -11.17 22.91 -23.36
CA ASP A 19 -11.40 24.18 -22.65
C ASP A 19 -10.71 24.20 -21.29
N LEU A 20 -10.08 25.34 -20.95
CA LEU A 20 -9.42 25.51 -19.65
C LEU A 20 -10.39 25.33 -18.48
N ILE A 21 -11.64 25.78 -18.66
CA ILE A 21 -12.69 25.65 -17.66
C ILE A 21 -12.99 24.17 -17.41
N GLU A 22 -13.19 23.39 -18.48
CA GLU A 22 -13.42 21.94 -18.41
C GLU A 22 -12.25 21.22 -17.74
N MET A 23 -11.01 21.53 -18.13
CA MET A 23 -9.82 20.97 -17.46
C MET A 23 -9.81 21.25 -15.96
N CYS A 24 -10.17 22.48 -15.56
CA CYS A 24 -10.22 22.86 -14.16
C CYS A 24 -11.35 22.14 -13.41
N ILE A 25 -12.51 21.93 -14.03
CA ILE A 25 -13.64 21.19 -13.47
C ILE A 25 -13.25 19.73 -13.22
N VAL A 26 -12.72 19.05 -14.24
CA VAL A 26 -12.26 17.66 -14.12
C VAL A 26 -11.22 17.53 -13.01
N ARG A 27 -10.22 18.41 -13.01
CA ARG A 27 -9.15 18.36 -12.00
C ARG A 27 -9.66 18.67 -10.60
N LYS A 28 -10.61 19.60 -10.45
CA LYS A 28 -11.25 19.90 -9.16
C LYS A 28 -12.04 18.70 -8.63
N ASN A 29 -12.77 18.00 -9.50
CA ASN A 29 -13.55 16.82 -9.14
C ASN A 29 -12.66 15.64 -8.70
N LEU A 30 -11.45 15.54 -9.27
CA LEU A 30 -10.49 14.49 -8.92
C LEU A 30 -9.55 14.84 -7.77
N ARG A 31 -9.45 16.13 -7.38
CA ARG A 31 -8.50 16.61 -6.35
C ARG A 31 -8.70 15.98 -4.96
N GLY A 32 -9.94 15.65 -4.60
CA GLY A 32 -10.25 15.01 -3.31
C GLY A 32 -9.83 13.54 -3.22
N ARG A 33 -9.42 12.94 -4.35
CA ARG A 33 -9.05 11.53 -4.42
C ARG A 33 -7.60 11.32 -3.99
N ASN A 34 -7.36 10.35 -3.12
CA ASN A 34 -6.01 9.86 -2.88
C ASN A 34 -5.48 9.10 -4.12
N ASN A 35 -4.19 8.78 -4.15
CA ASN A 35 -3.58 8.10 -5.31
C ASN A 35 -4.29 6.78 -5.66
N LEU A 36 -4.73 5.99 -4.66
CA LEU A 36 -5.47 4.74 -4.91
C LEU A 36 -6.81 5.00 -5.61
N GLN A 37 -7.57 6.00 -5.16
CA GLN A 37 -8.86 6.39 -5.76
C GLN A 37 -8.69 6.98 -7.16
N LEU A 38 -7.58 7.69 -7.42
CA LEU A 38 -7.25 8.20 -8.75
C LEU A 38 -6.86 7.05 -9.69
N ARG A 39 -6.09 6.08 -9.19
CA ARG A 39 -5.77 4.87 -9.95
C ARG A 39 -7.01 4.02 -10.22
N GLN A 40 -7.92 3.89 -9.26
CA GLN A 40 -9.20 3.20 -9.46
C GLN A 40 -10.02 3.88 -10.56
N TYR A 41 -10.09 5.21 -10.56
CA TYR A 41 -10.77 5.97 -11.63
C TYR A 41 -10.20 5.66 -13.02
N VAL A 42 -8.87 5.60 -13.15
CA VAL A 42 -8.21 5.23 -14.42
C VAL A 42 -8.52 3.78 -14.77
N LEU A 43 -8.50 2.87 -13.79
CA LEU A 43 -8.82 1.46 -13.99
C LEU A 43 -10.26 1.26 -14.49
N ASP A 44 -11.22 1.94 -13.88
CA ASP A 44 -12.63 1.93 -14.29
C ASP A 44 -12.79 2.43 -15.73
N PHE A 45 -12.12 3.55 -16.06
CA PHE A 45 -12.11 4.10 -17.42
C PHE A 45 -11.58 3.08 -18.45
N LEU A 46 -10.47 2.40 -18.14
CA LEU A 46 -9.88 1.40 -19.02
C LEU A 46 -10.82 0.20 -19.23
N TRP A 47 -11.52 -0.23 -18.17
CA TRP A 47 -12.50 -1.31 -18.27
C TRP A 47 -13.74 -0.96 -19.09
N GLU A 48 -14.12 0.31 -19.12
CA GLU A 48 -15.24 0.79 -19.94
C GLU A 48 -14.87 0.95 -21.42
N HIS A 49 -13.60 1.23 -21.73
CA HIS A 49 -13.20 1.70 -23.06
C HIS A 49 -12.10 0.86 -23.74
N ALA A 50 -11.50 -0.11 -23.06
CA ALA A 50 -10.40 -0.94 -23.57
C ALA A 50 -10.60 -2.44 -23.27
N ARG A 51 -9.76 -3.29 -23.88
CA ARG A 51 -9.73 -4.74 -23.64
C ARG A 51 -8.42 -5.15 -22.94
N PRO A 52 -8.46 -5.95 -21.85
CA PRO A 52 -7.28 -6.29 -21.03
C PRO A 52 -6.13 -6.96 -21.79
N ASN A 53 -6.44 -7.76 -22.81
CA ASN A 53 -5.44 -8.55 -23.54
C ASN A 53 -4.83 -7.81 -24.73
N ASP A 54 -5.15 -6.53 -24.91
CA ASP A 54 -4.66 -5.74 -26.04
C ASP A 54 -3.81 -4.56 -25.56
N SER A 55 -2.64 -4.90 -25.02
CA SER A 55 -1.67 -3.92 -24.49
C SER A 55 -1.21 -2.92 -25.56
N ARG A 56 -1.22 -3.31 -26.84
CA ARG A 56 -0.87 -2.46 -27.98
C ARG A 56 -1.90 -1.37 -28.26
N ASN A 57 -3.12 -1.52 -27.73
CA ASN A 57 -4.21 -0.57 -27.95
C ASN A 57 -4.11 0.67 -27.05
N LEU A 58 -3.54 0.59 -25.84
CA LEU A 58 -3.57 1.71 -24.88
C LEU A 58 -2.81 2.97 -25.33
N GLU A 59 -1.66 2.83 -25.99
CA GLU A 59 -0.88 3.98 -26.47
C GLU A 59 -1.58 4.70 -27.64
N ASN A 60 -2.33 3.95 -28.45
CA ASN A 60 -3.05 4.45 -29.62
C ASN A 60 -4.55 4.71 -29.34
N MET A 61 -4.99 4.42 -28.12
CA MET A 61 -6.36 4.58 -27.70
C MET A 61 -6.74 6.06 -27.60
N ALA A 62 -7.96 6.36 -28.01
CA ALA A 62 -8.58 7.64 -27.79
C ALA A 62 -9.13 7.71 -26.36
N PHE A 63 -8.63 8.66 -25.57
CA PHE A 63 -9.18 8.96 -24.25
C PHE A 63 -10.23 10.04 -24.40
N PHE A 64 -11.37 9.94 -23.70
CA PHE A 64 -12.43 10.93 -23.78
C PHE A 64 -12.70 11.53 -22.39
N LEU A 65 -12.66 12.86 -22.30
CA LEU A 65 -13.03 13.61 -21.09
C LEU A 65 -13.93 14.77 -21.47
N SER A 66 -15.12 14.87 -20.87
CA SER A 66 -16.13 15.89 -21.20
C SER A 66 -16.40 16.00 -22.71
N GLY A 67 -16.39 14.89 -23.44
CA GLY A 67 -16.56 14.86 -24.91
C GLY A 67 -15.32 15.24 -25.73
N PHE A 68 -14.21 15.65 -25.11
CA PHE A 68 -12.96 15.94 -25.81
C PHE A 68 -12.13 14.67 -26.01
N LYS A 69 -11.70 14.43 -27.25
CA LYS A 69 -10.75 13.38 -27.61
C LYS A 69 -9.32 13.79 -27.25
N LEU A 70 -8.67 12.99 -26.42
CA LEU A 70 -7.35 13.22 -25.86
C LEU A 70 -6.41 12.05 -26.17
N CYS A 71 -5.11 12.33 -26.29
CA CYS A 71 -4.08 11.30 -26.21
C CYS A 71 -3.82 10.90 -24.75
N CYS A 72 -3.15 9.77 -24.55
CA CYS A 72 -2.74 9.29 -23.22
C CYS A 72 -1.99 10.36 -22.41
N THR A 73 -1.05 11.08 -23.03
CA THR A 73 -0.30 12.16 -22.38
C THR A 73 -1.20 13.29 -21.90
N ALA A 74 -2.14 13.74 -22.74
CA ALA A 74 -3.08 14.80 -22.37
C ALA A 74 -4.03 14.34 -21.26
N PHE A 75 -4.55 13.11 -21.37
CA PHE A 75 -5.38 12.49 -20.34
C PHE A 75 -4.68 12.48 -18.98
N LYS A 76 -3.45 11.93 -18.91
CA LYS A 76 -2.62 11.89 -17.69
C LYS A 76 -2.43 13.27 -17.07
N LYS A 77 -2.13 14.28 -17.91
CA LYS A 77 -1.95 15.68 -17.48
C LYS A 77 -3.24 16.25 -16.86
N VAL A 78 -4.40 16.07 -17.51
CA VAL A 78 -5.69 16.59 -17.02
C VAL A 78 -6.07 15.95 -15.68
N ILE A 79 -6.04 14.62 -15.60
CA ILE A 79 -6.40 13.91 -14.37
C ILE A 79 -5.38 14.08 -13.24
N GLY A 80 -4.12 14.37 -13.59
CA GLY A 80 -3.04 14.60 -12.63
C GLY A 80 -2.45 13.33 -12.04
N ILE A 81 -2.46 12.23 -12.79
CA ILE A 81 -1.79 10.99 -12.42
C ILE A 81 -0.32 11.04 -12.86
N THR A 82 0.58 10.46 -12.07
CA THR A 82 2.00 10.32 -12.46
C THR A 82 2.18 9.17 -13.44
N GLU A 83 3.25 9.21 -14.23
CA GLU A 83 3.60 8.15 -15.18
C GLU A 83 3.65 6.78 -14.49
N ASN A 84 4.44 6.67 -13.41
CA ASN A 84 4.54 5.42 -12.65
C ASN A 84 3.18 4.91 -12.13
N SER A 85 2.30 5.81 -11.68
CA SER A 85 0.98 5.41 -11.18
C SER A 85 0.10 4.92 -12.32
N PHE A 86 0.19 5.55 -13.49
CA PHE A 86 -0.52 5.14 -14.70
C PHE A 86 -0.02 3.77 -15.18
N ASP A 87 1.29 3.59 -15.34
CA ASP A 87 1.89 2.33 -15.78
C ASP A 87 1.54 1.15 -14.87
N THR A 88 1.57 1.39 -13.55
CA THR A 88 1.16 0.37 -12.57
C THR A 88 -0.32 0.02 -12.73
N THR A 89 -1.18 1.01 -12.98
CA THR A 89 -2.61 0.80 -13.21
C THR A 89 -2.89 0.07 -14.52
N THR A 90 -2.15 0.36 -15.58
CA THR A 90 -2.24 -0.36 -16.85
C THR A 90 -1.83 -1.82 -16.68
N LYS A 91 -0.78 -2.11 -15.89
CA LYS A 91 -0.40 -3.48 -15.54
C LYS A 91 -1.51 -4.20 -14.78
N ASP A 92 -2.10 -3.54 -13.78
CA ASP A 92 -3.23 -4.09 -13.03
C ASP A 92 -4.41 -4.39 -13.97
N PHE A 93 -4.72 -3.49 -14.91
CA PHE A 93 -5.74 -3.70 -15.94
C PHE A 93 -5.43 -4.93 -16.82
N THR A 94 -4.21 -5.04 -17.36
CA THR A 94 -3.82 -6.20 -18.19
C THR A 94 -3.82 -7.52 -17.41
N ASN A 95 -3.62 -7.45 -16.10
CA ASN A 95 -3.72 -8.61 -15.19
C ASN A 95 -5.16 -8.95 -14.80
N GLY A 96 -6.16 -8.24 -15.34
CA GLY A 96 -7.58 -8.49 -15.06
C GLY A 96 -8.05 -7.96 -13.70
N VAL A 97 -7.30 -7.07 -13.05
CA VAL A 97 -7.71 -6.46 -11.78
C VAL A 97 -8.88 -5.51 -12.02
N ARG A 98 -9.97 -5.68 -11.25
CA ARG A 98 -11.15 -4.80 -11.32
C ARG A 98 -11.19 -3.75 -10.22
N GLU A 99 -10.72 -4.09 -9.04
CA GLU A 99 -10.75 -3.21 -7.86
C GLU A 99 -9.39 -3.18 -7.18
N LEU A 100 -8.86 -1.98 -6.98
CA LEU A 100 -7.62 -1.72 -6.29
C LEU A 100 -7.89 -1.64 -4.78
N THR A 101 -7.44 -2.67 -4.08
CA THR A 101 -7.48 -2.66 -2.62
C THR A 101 -6.21 -2.02 -2.07
N LYS A 102 -6.30 -1.38 -0.89
CA LYS A 102 -5.08 -1.07 -0.13
C LYS A 102 -4.44 -2.40 0.24
N THR A 103 -3.42 -2.82 -0.51
CA THR A 103 -2.62 -3.98 -0.14
C THR A 103 -2.01 -3.70 1.23
N ARG A 104 -2.55 -4.35 2.27
CA ARG A 104 -2.02 -4.32 3.64
C ARG A 104 -0.72 -5.13 3.77
N THR A 105 -0.13 -5.57 2.67
CA THR A 105 1.19 -6.20 2.64
C THR A 105 2.27 -5.13 2.68
N ARG A 106 2.43 -4.52 3.85
CA ARG A 106 3.72 -3.91 4.22
C ARG A 106 4.75 -5.02 4.06
N ARG A 107 5.70 -4.91 3.11
CA ARG A 107 6.93 -5.70 3.18
C ARG A 107 7.48 -5.53 4.59
N LEU A 108 7.43 -6.59 5.39
CA LEU A 108 7.97 -6.57 6.74
C LEU A 108 9.47 -6.30 6.59
N SER A 109 10.00 -5.33 7.34
CA SER A 109 11.45 -5.17 7.37
C SER A 109 12.07 -6.45 7.92
N GLU A 110 13.26 -6.81 7.44
CA GLU A 110 14.01 -7.98 7.94
C GLU A 110 14.12 -7.97 9.46
N LYS A 111 14.44 -6.81 10.05
CA LYS A 111 14.48 -6.62 11.51
C LYS A 111 13.16 -7.01 12.19
N ARG A 112 12.02 -6.64 11.61
CA ARG A 112 10.70 -6.97 12.16
C ARG A 112 10.43 -8.48 12.06
N LEU A 113 10.76 -9.10 10.94
CA LEU A 113 10.59 -10.53 10.75
C LEU A 113 11.44 -11.33 11.74
N LEU A 114 12.70 -10.95 11.93
CA LEU A 114 13.58 -11.55 12.93
C LEU A 114 13.02 -11.41 14.36
N THR A 115 12.51 -10.23 14.71
CA THR A 115 11.84 -10.02 16.02
C THR A 115 10.60 -10.89 16.18
N GLU A 116 9.71 -10.95 15.19
CA GLU A 116 8.51 -11.78 15.25
C GLU A 116 8.86 -13.26 15.40
N ASN A 117 9.82 -13.76 14.61
CA ASN A 117 10.27 -15.15 14.68
C ASN A 117 10.89 -15.49 16.04
N TRP A 118 11.72 -14.59 16.58
CA TRP A 118 12.31 -14.78 17.90
C TRP A 118 11.24 -14.82 18.99
N MET A 119 10.29 -13.88 18.97
CA MET A 119 9.19 -13.84 19.95
C MET A 119 8.34 -15.10 19.88
N GLU A 120 7.97 -15.55 18.69
CA GLU A 120 7.20 -16.77 18.49
C GLU A 120 7.92 -17.99 19.07
N HIS A 121 9.21 -18.13 18.80
CA HIS A 121 10.02 -19.21 19.35
C HIS A 121 10.10 -19.13 20.88
N TYR A 122 10.44 -17.95 21.41
CA TYR A 122 10.57 -17.73 22.85
C TYR A 122 9.28 -18.04 23.60
N PHE A 123 8.12 -17.58 23.10
CA PHE A 123 6.83 -17.83 23.75
C PHE A 123 6.40 -19.30 23.68
N LYS A 124 6.78 -20.03 22.63
CA LYS A 124 6.55 -21.48 22.54
C LYS A 124 7.41 -22.27 23.53
N VAL A 125 8.63 -21.80 23.80
CA VAL A 125 9.57 -22.49 24.70
C VAL A 125 9.29 -22.17 26.16
N VAL A 126 8.99 -20.90 26.47
CA VAL A 126 8.90 -20.40 27.84
C VAL A 126 7.47 -20.34 28.36
N GLY A 127 6.48 -20.23 27.47
CA GLY A 127 5.09 -20.08 27.86
C GLY A 127 4.33 -21.40 27.94
N ASP A 128 3.41 -21.47 28.90
CA ASP A 128 2.49 -22.59 29.07
C ASP A 128 1.25 -22.43 28.19
N LYS A 129 1.00 -23.39 27.31
CA LYS A 129 -0.20 -23.41 26.47
C LYS A 129 -1.40 -23.86 27.30
N MET A 130 -2.37 -22.97 27.47
CA MET A 130 -3.58 -23.27 28.23
C MET A 130 -4.51 -24.20 27.45
N PRO A 131 -4.97 -25.33 28.03
CA PRO A 131 -5.75 -26.34 27.32
C PRO A 131 -7.11 -25.83 26.82
N ASN A 132 -7.71 -24.85 27.51
CA ASN A 132 -9.10 -24.45 27.27
C ASN A 132 -9.26 -23.12 26.51
N ALA A 133 -8.20 -22.32 26.40
CA ALA A 133 -8.30 -20.93 25.93
C ALA A 133 -7.47 -20.63 24.68
N GLY A 134 -6.61 -21.56 24.24
CA GLY A 134 -5.67 -21.31 23.13
C GLY A 134 -4.67 -20.18 23.42
N THR A 135 -4.58 -19.73 24.67
CA THR A 135 -3.65 -18.70 25.13
C THR A 135 -2.34 -19.32 25.58
N ILE A 136 -1.27 -18.54 25.51
CA ILE A 136 0.02 -18.88 26.06
C ILE A 136 0.24 -17.99 27.29
N HIS A 137 0.46 -18.60 28.44
CA HIS A 137 0.75 -17.90 29.69
C HIS A 137 2.26 -17.87 29.91
N LEU A 138 2.82 -16.67 30.00
CA LEU A 138 4.23 -16.49 30.34
C LEU A 138 4.44 -16.67 31.85
N PRO A 139 5.63 -17.08 32.31
CA PRO A 139 5.95 -17.11 33.73
C PRO A 139 5.71 -15.76 34.42
N SER A 140 5.18 -15.78 35.64
CA SER A 140 4.78 -14.58 36.40
C SER A 140 5.95 -13.68 36.79
N TYR A 141 7.18 -14.22 36.84
CA TYR A 141 8.39 -13.45 37.13
C TYR A 141 8.91 -12.66 35.92
N LEU A 142 8.39 -12.92 34.71
CA LEU A 142 8.79 -12.21 33.51
C LEU A 142 7.94 -10.95 33.32
N ASP A 143 8.58 -9.92 32.78
CA ASP A 143 7.90 -8.77 32.22
C ASP A 143 8.40 -8.50 30.78
N LYS A 144 7.76 -7.55 30.09
CA LYS A 144 8.13 -7.19 28.71
C LYS A 144 9.57 -6.67 28.60
N ARG A 145 10.11 -6.04 29.66
CA ARG A 145 11.46 -5.48 29.65
C ARG A 145 12.50 -6.59 29.74
N ALA A 146 12.29 -7.56 30.62
CA ALA A 146 13.13 -8.74 30.77
C ALA A 146 13.20 -9.53 29.46
N ILE A 147 12.06 -9.82 28.85
CA ILE A 147 11.99 -10.55 27.58
C ILE A 147 12.68 -9.78 26.45
N TYR A 148 12.44 -8.46 26.35
CA TYR A 148 13.11 -7.64 25.35
C TYR A 148 14.62 -7.60 25.55
N LYS A 149 15.10 -7.55 26.80
CA LYS A 149 16.54 -7.58 27.09
C LYS A 149 17.15 -8.89 26.60
N THR A 150 16.55 -10.03 26.93
CA THR A 150 16.98 -11.35 26.44
C THR A 150 17.03 -11.40 24.92
N MET A 151 15.97 -10.95 24.24
CA MET A 151 15.95 -10.87 22.76
C MET A 151 17.08 -10.00 22.22
N SER A 152 17.25 -8.80 22.78
CA SER A 152 18.25 -7.83 22.33
C SER A 152 19.66 -8.40 22.47
N ASP A 153 19.94 -9.08 23.57
CA ASP A 153 21.26 -9.64 23.85
C ASP A 153 21.53 -10.82 22.89
N GLU A 154 20.59 -11.76 22.73
CA GLU A 154 20.73 -12.89 21.79
C GLU A 154 20.86 -12.45 20.33
N MET A 155 20.14 -11.40 19.91
CA MET A 155 20.26 -10.88 18.56
C MET A 155 21.62 -10.25 18.33
N LYS A 156 22.12 -9.46 19.29
CA LYS A 156 23.45 -8.84 19.19
C LYS A 156 24.56 -9.87 19.15
N ASP A 157 24.46 -10.94 19.94
CA ASP A 157 25.43 -12.05 19.94
C ASP A 157 25.49 -12.76 18.58
N LYS A 158 24.37 -12.78 17.83
CA LYS A 158 24.30 -13.30 16.46
C LYS A 158 24.69 -12.27 15.38
N GLY A 159 25.20 -11.10 15.77
CA GLY A 159 25.52 -10.00 14.85
C GLY A 159 24.29 -9.31 14.23
N GLN A 160 23.10 -9.55 14.77
CA GLN A 160 21.84 -8.97 14.29
C GLN A 160 21.50 -7.70 15.08
N GLN A 161 20.86 -6.73 14.41
CA GLN A 161 20.39 -5.53 15.09
C GLN A 161 18.94 -5.71 15.57
N PRO A 162 18.68 -5.67 16.90
CA PRO A 162 17.33 -5.78 17.43
C PRO A 162 16.46 -4.60 17.02
N THR A 163 15.15 -4.81 16.96
CA THR A 163 14.18 -3.72 16.82
C THR A 163 14.13 -2.89 18.10
N HIS A 164 13.67 -1.65 18.00
CA HIS A 164 13.49 -0.79 19.17
C HIS A 164 12.39 -1.33 20.11
N TYR A 165 12.51 -1.09 21.41
CA TYR A 165 11.56 -1.57 22.43
C TYR A 165 10.10 -1.19 22.15
N SER A 166 9.86 -0.01 21.58
CA SER A 166 8.52 0.43 21.18
C SER A 166 7.92 -0.44 20.07
N VAL A 167 8.74 -0.92 19.14
CA VAL A 167 8.33 -1.85 18.07
C VAL A 167 8.05 -3.22 18.68
N PHE A 168 8.94 -3.74 19.53
CA PHE A 168 8.71 -4.99 20.27
C PHE A 168 7.38 -4.97 21.04
N CYS A 169 7.14 -3.91 21.83
CA CYS A 169 5.88 -3.74 22.55
C CYS A 169 4.68 -3.74 21.60
N LYS A 170 4.77 -3.04 20.46
CA LYS A 170 3.70 -3.03 19.47
C LYS A 170 3.41 -4.44 18.94
N LEU A 171 4.45 -5.18 18.56
CA LEU A 171 4.34 -6.56 18.08
C LEU A 171 3.71 -7.48 19.11
N PHE A 172 4.12 -7.36 20.38
CA PHE A 172 3.53 -8.12 21.49
C PHE A 172 2.01 -7.96 21.53
N HIS A 173 1.49 -6.74 21.39
CA HIS A 173 0.05 -6.50 21.45
C HIS A 173 -0.68 -6.83 20.15
N THR A 174 -0.08 -6.54 18.99
CA THR A 174 -0.79 -6.65 17.71
C THR A 174 -0.63 -8.01 17.02
N VAL A 175 0.52 -8.66 17.19
CA VAL A 175 0.84 -9.95 16.54
C VAL A 175 0.66 -11.12 17.51
N PHE A 176 0.95 -10.91 18.80
CA PHE A 176 0.86 -11.94 19.83
C PHE A 176 -0.22 -11.66 20.90
N PRO A 177 -1.47 -11.28 20.52
CA PRO A 177 -2.50 -10.95 21.50
C PRO A 177 -2.92 -12.14 22.37
N HIS A 178 -2.61 -13.37 21.95
CA HIS A 178 -2.89 -14.62 22.67
C HIS A 178 -1.86 -14.93 23.77
N VAL A 179 -0.73 -14.20 23.81
CA VAL A 179 0.30 -14.35 24.85
C VAL A 179 0.00 -13.41 26.01
N LYS A 180 -0.11 -13.94 27.22
CA LYS A 180 -0.55 -13.20 28.42
C LYS A 180 0.42 -13.40 29.57
N PHE A 181 0.56 -12.37 30.39
CA PHE A 181 1.10 -12.52 31.74
C PHE A 181 -0.04 -12.98 32.66
N PRO A 182 0.14 -14.05 33.43
CA PRO A 182 -0.81 -14.45 34.46
C PRO A 182 -1.09 -13.28 35.38
N LYS A 183 -2.37 -13.10 35.74
CA LYS A 183 -2.67 -12.26 36.89
C LYS A 183 -2.17 -13.00 38.11
N VAL A 184 -1.24 -12.40 38.84
CA VAL A 184 -0.85 -12.90 40.16
C VAL A 184 -2.14 -12.95 40.98
N LEU A 185 -2.56 -14.15 41.40
CA LEU A 185 -3.64 -14.34 42.37
C LEU A 185 -3.14 -13.93 43.75
#